data_AF-A0A183EW44-F1
#
_entry.id   AF-A0A183EW44-F1
#
_cell.length_a   1.000
_cell.length_b   1.000
_cell.length_c   1.000
_cell.angle_alpha   90.00
_cell.angle_beta   90.00
_cell.angle_gamma   90.00
#
_symmetry.space_group_name_H-M   'P 1'
#
loop_
_entity.id
_entity.type
_entity.pdbx_description
1 polymer ?
#
loop_
_entity_poly.entity_id
_entity_poly.type
_entity_poly.pdbx_seq_one_letter_code
_entity_poly.pdbx_strand_id
1 'polypeptide(L)'
;MLSVGEMNSGVAHVKREPVADARDTDNAWVENDVWAVFLGSRVPEPSVLSHNLSWIHWDSDILAMQDREYVSASFSFLDSAEQ
;
A
#
# COMPACT_ATOMS: atom_id res chain seq x y z
N MET A 1 -5.71 11.36 -12.46
CA MET A 1 -6.28 10.24 -11.68
C MET A 1 -5.69 8.99 -12.29
N LEU A 2 -5.02 8.16 -11.49
CA LEU A 2 -4.40 6.91 -11.98
C LEU A 2 -5.46 5.80 -11.92
N SER A 3 -5.55 5.00 -12.97
CA SER A 3 -6.31 3.75 -13.01
C SER A 3 -5.54 2.65 -12.26
N VAL A 4 -6.21 1.59 -11.83
CA VAL A 4 -5.53 0.45 -11.19
C VAL A 4 -4.48 -0.11 -12.17
N GLY A 5 -3.26 -0.30 -11.68
CA GLY A 5 -2.09 -0.73 -12.44
C GLY A 5 -1.31 0.41 -13.11
N GLU A 6 -1.78 1.66 -13.04
CA GLU A 6 -1.05 2.82 -13.55
C GLU A 6 -0.17 3.45 -12.48
N MET A 7 0.92 4.08 -12.93
CA MET A 7 1.81 4.86 -12.09
C MET A 7 2.22 6.18 -12.74
N ASN A 8 2.57 7.16 -11.90
CA ASN A 8 3.13 8.42 -12.32
C ASN A 8 3.97 9.02 -11.19
N SER A 9 5.19 9.46 -11.51
CA SER A 9 6.06 10.23 -10.61
C SER A 9 6.26 9.58 -9.23
N GLY A 10 6.51 8.27 -9.20
CA GLY A 10 6.73 7.51 -7.96
C GLY A 10 5.46 7.17 -7.18
N VAL A 11 4.27 7.45 -7.71
CA VAL A 11 2.99 7.02 -7.13
C VAL A 11 2.36 5.97 -8.05
N ALA A 12 1.96 4.83 -7.49
CA ALA A 12 1.28 3.75 -8.20
C ALA A 12 -0.08 3.46 -7.56
N HIS A 13 -1.11 3.29 -8.40
CA HIS A 13 -2.41 2.79 -7.98
C HIS A 13 -2.38 1.26 -8.12
N VAL A 14 -2.18 0.56 -7.01
CA VAL A 14 -1.77 -0.85 -7.03
C VAL A 14 -2.96 -1.78 -7.20
N LYS A 15 -4.00 -1.58 -6.39
CA LYS A 15 -5.14 -2.49 -6.34
C LYS A 15 -6.36 -1.78 -5.79
N ARG A 16 -7.52 -2.16 -6.30
CA ARG A 16 -8.81 -1.84 -5.69
C ARG A 16 -9.63 -3.10 -5.62
N GLU A 17 -10.09 -3.45 -4.43
CA GLU A 17 -10.91 -4.64 -4.25
C GLU A 17 -11.90 -4.51 -3.09
N PRO A 18 -13.08 -5.15 -3.19
CA PRO A 18 -13.97 -5.29 -2.05
C PRO A 18 -13.34 -6.20 -0.99
N VAL A 19 -13.55 -5.86 0.28
CA VAL A 19 -13.10 -6.66 1.42
C VAL A 19 -14.32 -7.13 2.17
N ALA A 20 -14.36 -8.42 2.50
CA ALA A 20 -15.42 -8.98 3.31
C ALA A 20 -15.42 -8.32 4.70
N ASP A 21 -16.45 -7.53 4.99
CA ASP A 21 -16.64 -6.85 6.26
C ASP A 21 -18.01 -7.19 6.83
N ALA A 22 -18.09 -7.40 8.16
CA ALA A 22 -19.35 -7.72 8.83
C ALA A 22 -20.39 -6.59 8.74
N ARG A 23 -19.97 -5.39 8.33
CA ARG A 23 -20.82 -4.20 8.13
C ARG A 23 -21.38 -4.09 6.72
N ASP A 24 -20.97 -4.95 5.80
CA ASP A 24 -21.46 -4.92 4.41
C ASP A 24 -22.97 -5.21 4.37
N THR A 25 -23.68 -4.48 3.52
CA THR A 25 -25.13 -4.61 3.26
C THR A 25 -25.38 -4.76 1.76
N ASP A 26 -26.63 -5.00 1.37
CA ASP A 26 -27.04 -5.13 -0.04
C ASP A 26 -26.70 -3.90 -0.91
N ASN A 27 -26.46 -2.74 -0.30
CA ASN A 27 -26.23 -1.47 -0.97
C ASN A 27 -25.00 -0.70 -0.51
N ALA A 28 -24.19 -1.27 0.39
CA ALA A 28 -22.95 -0.66 0.86
C ALA A 28 -21.92 -1.74 1.21
N TRP A 29 -20.68 -1.57 0.75
CA TRP A 29 -19.59 -2.49 1.07
C TRP A 29 -18.29 -1.73 1.33
N VAL A 30 -17.35 -2.39 1.98
CA VAL A 30 -16.00 -1.88 2.18
C VAL A 30 -15.11 -2.25 0.98
N GLU A 31 -14.33 -1.28 0.51
CA GLU A 31 -13.26 -1.52 -0.46
C GLU A 31 -11.93 -1.06 0.12
N ASN A 32 -10.89 -1.84 -0.17
CA ASN A 32 -9.52 -1.39 -0.01
C ASN A 32 -9.04 -0.79 -1.33
N ASP A 33 -8.58 0.45 -1.25
CA ASP A 33 -7.95 1.18 -2.34
C ASP A 33 -6.47 1.37 -2.02
N VAL A 34 -5.61 0.58 -2.65
CA VAL A 34 -4.20 0.43 -2.30
C VAL A 34 -3.33 1.28 -3.22
N TRP A 35 -2.54 2.17 -2.62
CA TRP A 35 -1.62 3.06 -3.30
C TRP A 35 -0.21 2.88 -2.75
N ALA A 36 0.77 2.80 -3.65
CA ALA A 36 2.18 2.76 -3.29
C ALA A 36 2.85 4.08 -3.64
N VAL A 37 3.69 4.57 -2.74
CA VAL A 37 4.42 5.82 -2.91
C VAL A 37 5.90 5.57 -2.67
N PHE A 38 6.71 5.77 -3.70
CA PHE A 38 8.16 5.71 -3.63
C PHE A 38 8.72 7.07 -3.23
N LEU A 39 9.45 7.10 -2.12
CA LEU A 39 10.03 8.32 -1.54
C LEU A 39 11.49 8.58 -1.97
N GLY A 40 12.07 7.70 -2.79
CA GLY A 40 13.47 7.77 -3.20
C GLY A 40 14.44 7.48 -2.05
N SER A 41 15.67 8.01 -2.15
CA SER A 41 16.73 7.82 -1.14
C SER A 41 16.52 8.61 0.17
N ARG A 42 15.43 9.38 0.27
CA ARG A 42 15.12 10.15 1.47
C ARG A 42 14.33 9.26 2.44
N VAL A 43 15.01 8.70 3.43
CA VAL A 43 14.35 8.13 4.59
C VAL A 43 13.63 9.26 5.32
N PRO A 44 12.30 9.22 5.48
CA PRO A 44 11.59 10.27 6.19
C PRO A 44 12.05 10.30 7.65
N GLU A 45 12.45 11.48 8.12
CA GLU A 45 12.74 11.71 9.54
C GLU A 45 11.57 11.20 10.38
N PRO A 46 11.82 10.43 11.45
CA PRO A 46 10.74 9.89 12.29
C PRO A 46 9.82 11.02 12.74
N SER A 47 8.57 11.02 12.28
CA SER A 47 7.64 12.08 12.65
C SER A 47 7.42 12.04 14.16
N VAL A 48 7.55 13.18 14.83
CA VAL A 48 7.38 13.37 16.28
C VAL A 48 5.96 13.00 16.78
N LEU A 49 5.03 12.67 15.88
CA LEU A 49 3.59 12.60 16.14
C LEU A 49 3.06 11.24 16.66
N SER A 50 3.89 10.19 16.75
CA SER A 50 3.42 8.92 17.30
C SER A 50 4.56 8.07 17.82
N HIS A 51 4.66 7.96 19.13
CA HIS A 51 5.75 7.25 19.83
C HIS A 51 5.86 5.74 19.51
N ASN A 52 5.00 5.17 18.65
CA ASN A 52 4.93 3.74 18.36
C ASN A 52 4.93 3.39 16.85
N LEU A 53 5.18 4.35 15.94
CA LEU A 53 5.30 4.03 14.51
C LEU A 53 6.76 3.97 14.11
N SER A 54 7.14 2.90 13.44
CA SER A 54 8.47 2.69 12.87
C SER A 54 8.37 2.29 11.40
N TRP A 55 9.36 2.70 10.62
CA TRP A 55 9.59 2.10 9.31
C TRP A 55 9.99 0.65 9.51
N ILE A 56 9.26 -0.26 8.88
CA ILE A 56 9.55 -1.68 8.94
C ILE A 56 10.07 -2.16 7.59
N HIS A 57 10.93 -3.19 7.64
CA HIS A 57 11.30 -3.91 6.44
C HIS A 57 10.07 -4.67 5.91
N TRP A 58 9.92 -4.75 4.60
CA TRP A 58 8.74 -5.34 3.95
C TRP A 58 8.58 -6.84 4.22
N ASP A 59 9.70 -7.54 4.41
CA ASP A 59 9.76 -8.97 4.79
C ASP A 59 9.64 -9.17 6.31
N SER A 60 9.13 -8.18 7.04
CA SER A 60 8.93 -8.31 8.47
C SER A 60 7.73 -9.22 8.77
N ASP A 61 7.91 -10.14 9.71
CA ASP A 61 6.85 -11.05 10.12
C ASP A 61 5.68 -10.38 10.87
N ILE A 62 5.77 -9.08 11.13
CA ILE A 62 4.80 -8.30 11.89
C ILE A 62 3.50 -8.07 11.08
N LEU A 63 3.58 -8.12 9.74
CA LEU A 63 2.44 -7.85 8.87
C LEU A 63 1.45 -9.03 8.81
N ALA A 64 0.16 -8.71 8.84
CA ALA A 64 -0.89 -9.67 8.54
C ALA A 64 -0.77 -10.15 7.08
N MET A 65 -1.31 -11.34 6.78
CA MET A 65 -1.18 -11.96 5.46
C MET A 65 -1.65 -11.04 4.33
N GLN A 66 -2.80 -10.36 4.52
CA GLN A 66 -3.35 -9.44 3.53
C GLN A 66 -2.44 -8.23 3.29
N ASP A 67 -1.83 -7.68 4.34
CA ASP A 67 -0.92 -6.54 4.23
C ASP A 67 0.36 -6.95 3.48
N ARG A 68 0.84 -8.18 3.69
CA ARG A 68 1.98 -8.72 2.93
C ARG A 68 1.68 -8.81 1.43
N GLU A 69 0.46 -9.20 1.06
CA GLU A 69 0.04 -9.22 -0.36
C GLU A 69 0.04 -7.81 -0.97
N TYR A 70 -0.48 -6.81 -0.24
CA TYR A 70 -0.46 -5.42 -0.71
C TYR A 70 0.96 -4.89 -0.87
N VAL A 71 1.84 -5.19 0.08
CA VAL A 71 3.24 -4.80 0.03
C VAL A 71 3.94 -5.49 -1.15
N SER A 72 3.75 -6.79 -1.33
CA SER A 72 4.33 -7.56 -2.45
C SER A 72 3.86 -7.06 -3.82
N ALA A 73 2.56 -6.77 -3.96
CA ALA A 73 2.01 -6.16 -5.17
C ALA A 73 2.63 -4.78 -5.42
N SER A 74 2.73 -3.95 -4.38
CA SER A 74 3.34 -2.62 -4.45
C SER A 74 4.79 -2.66 -4.93
N PHE A 75 5.60 -3.58 -4.40
CA PHE A 75 6.98 -3.78 -4.85
C PHE A 75 7.03 -4.25 -6.30
N SER A 76 6.24 -5.24 -6.68
CA SER A 76 6.21 -5.76 -8.06
C SER A 76 5.92 -4.65 -9.07
N PHE A 77 5.02 -3.73 -8.73
CA PHE A 77 4.70 -2.58 -9.57
C PHE A 77 5.83 -1.54 -9.62
N LEU A 78 6.43 -1.20 -8.49
CA LEU A 78 7.49 -0.18 -8.44
C LEU A 78 8.82 -0.68 -9.04
N ASP A 79 9.16 -1.95 -8.86
CA ASP A 79 10.40 -2.57 -9.38
C ASP A 79 10.34 -2.75 -10.91
N SER A 80 9.13 -2.95 -11.46
CA SER A 80 8.90 -2.99 -12.91
C SER A 80 9.09 -1.64 -13.62
N ALA A 81 9.22 -0.55 -12.86
CA ALA A 81 9.31 0.81 -13.38
C ALA A 81 10.72 1.43 -13.35
N GLU A 82 11.69 0.75 -12.73
CA GLU A 82 13.10 1.13 -12.77
C GLU A 82 13.88 0.47 -13.94
N GLN A 83 13.20 -0.25 -14.84
CA GLN A 83 13.75 -0.82 -16.09
C GLN A 83 13.33 -0.01 -17.32
#